data_AF-A0AA35PHW5-F1
#
_entry.id   AF-A0AA35PHW5-F1
#
_cell.length_a   1.000
_cell.length_b   1.000
_cell.length_c   1.000
_cell.angle_alpha   90.00
_cell.angle_beta   90.00
_cell.angle_gamma   90.00
#
_symmetry.space_group_name_H-M   'P 1'
#
loop_
_entity.id
_entity.type
_entity.pdbx_description
1 polymer ?
#
loop_
_entity_poly.entity_id
_entity_poly.type
_entity_poly.pdbx_seq_one_letter_code
_entity_poly.pdbx_strand_id
1 'polypeptide(L)'
;MMRGTHGQEYAHSIRLDGDIILGGLFPVHAKGERGVPCGELKKEKGIHRLEAMLYAIDQINKDPDLLANVTLGVRILDTCSRDTYALEQSLTFVQALIEKDGSDVKCANGDPPIFTKPDKITGVIGAAASSVSIMVANILRLFKIPQISYASTAPELSDNTRYDFFSRVVPPDSYQAQAMVDIVTALGWNYVSTLASEGNYGESGVEAFTQISRETV
;
A
#
# COMPACT_ATOMS: atom_id res chain seq x y z
N MET A 1 -41.92 14.26 -4.34
CA MET A 1 -41.03 14.21 -3.17
C MET A 1 -39.85 13.30 -3.54
N MET A 2 -38.91 13.82 -4.35
CA MET A 2 -37.70 13.11 -4.77
C MET A 2 -36.56 13.55 -3.86
N ARG A 3 -36.15 12.70 -2.92
CA ARG A 3 -34.91 12.91 -2.16
C ARG A 3 -33.75 12.55 -3.08
N GLY A 4 -33.06 13.57 -3.59
CA GLY A 4 -31.76 13.40 -4.22
C GLY A 4 -30.76 12.94 -3.15
N THR A 5 -30.25 11.73 -3.29
CA THR A 5 -29.05 11.28 -2.58
C THR A 5 -27.86 11.97 -3.22
N HIS A 6 -27.42 13.08 -2.61
CA HIS A 6 -26.08 13.61 -2.85
C HIS A 6 -25.07 12.57 -2.34
N GLY A 7 -24.64 11.69 -3.23
CA GLY A 7 -23.37 11.00 -3.08
C GLY A 7 -22.29 12.07 -3.12
N GLN A 8 -21.70 12.36 -1.98
CA GLN A 8 -20.60 13.30 -1.85
C GLN A 8 -19.39 12.67 -2.58
N GLU A 9 -19.09 13.14 -3.79
CA GLU A 9 -17.86 12.78 -4.51
C GLU A 9 -16.67 13.36 -3.74
N TYR A 10 -16.19 12.60 -2.75
CA TYR A 10 -14.84 12.83 -2.25
C TYR A 10 -13.90 12.52 -3.41
N ALA A 11 -13.03 13.46 -3.77
CA ALA A 11 -11.93 13.16 -4.67
C ALA A 11 -11.06 12.08 -4.00
N HIS A 12 -11.31 10.81 -4.30
CA HIS A 12 -10.74 9.64 -3.60
C HIS A 12 -9.24 9.42 -3.88
N SER A 13 -8.59 10.34 -4.58
CA SER A 13 -7.19 10.22 -4.95
C SER A 13 -6.57 11.58 -5.24
N ILE A 14 -5.30 11.76 -4.86
CA ILE A 14 -4.47 12.87 -5.34
C ILE A 14 -3.80 12.44 -6.64
N ARG A 15 -3.76 13.31 -7.64
CA ARG A 15 -3.21 13.02 -8.97
C ARG A 15 -2.28 14.12 -9.43
N LEU A 16 -1.14 13.71 -9.98
CA LEU A 16 -0.25 14.54 -10.78
C LEU A 16 0.01 13.81 -12.09
N ASP A 17 -0.12 14.51 -13.20
CA ASP A 17 0.14 13.94 -14.52
C ASP A 17 1.63 13.77 -14.76
N GLY A 18 1.96 12.83 -15.65
CA GLY A 18 3.31 12.55 -16.11
C GLY A 18 3.33 11.43 -17.13
N ASP A 19 4.46 11.25 -17.81
CA ASP A 19 4.67 10.19 -18.80
C ASP A 19 4.56 8.79 -18.16
N ILE A 20 5.00 8.67 -16.90
CA ILE A 20 4.90 7.45 -16.10
C ILE A 20 4.18 7.78 -14.79
N ILE A 21 3.06 7.09 -14.53
CA ILE A 21 2.29 7.28 -13.29
C ILE A 21 2.65 6.21 -12.27
N LEU A 22 3.07 6.64 -11.07
CA LEU A 22 3.29 5.79 -9.91
C LEU A 22 2.08 5.82 -8.97
N GLY A 23 1.65 4.65 -8.50
CA GLY A 23 0.65 4.53 -7.46
C GLY A 23 1.27 4.79 -6.09
N GLY A 24 0.54 5.48 -5.21
CA GLY A 24 0.94 5.68 -3.81
C GLY A 24 -0.12 5.20 -2.84
N LEU A 25 0.27 4.47 -1.80
CA LEU A 25 -0.62 4.01 -0.73
C LEU A 25 -0.13 4.52 0.62
N PHE A 26 -0.89 5.44 1.21
CA PHE A 26 -0.56 6.05 2.50
C PHE A 26 -1.72 5.88 3.49
N PRO A 27 -1.44 5.71 4.78
CA PRO A 27 -2.48 5.71 5.81
C PRO A 27 -2.79 7.16 6.22
N VAL A 28 -3.43 7.91 5.32
CA VAL A 28 -3.80 9.32 5.55
C VAL A 28 -4.76 9.41 6.73
N HIS A 29 -5.70 8.48 6.84
CA HIS A 29 -6.58 8.36 8.00
C HIS A 29 -6.26 7.12 8.86
N ALA A 30 -6.66 7.20 10.13
CA ALA A 30 -6.76 6.06 11.03
C ALA A 30 -7.91 5.13 10.61
N LYS A 31 -7.95 3.94 11.20
CA LYS A 31 -9.09 3.02 11.04
C LYS A 31 -10.31 3.65 11.71
N GLY A 32 -11.42 3.77 10.97
CA GLY A 32 -12.68 4.29 11.49
C GLY A 32 -13.39 3.32 12.44
N GLU A 33 -14.39 3.82 13.16
CA GLU A 33 -15.32 3.00 13.95
C GLU A 33 -16.17 2.09 13.05
N ARG A 34 -16.96 1.19 13.66
CA ARG A 34 -17.81 0.25 12.92
C ARG A 34 -18.75 1.00 11.96
N GLY A 35 -18.70 0.63 10.68
CA GLY A 35 -19.52 1.24 9.63
C GLY A 35 -18.90 2.49 9.00
N VAL A 36 -17.82 3.04 9.56
CA VAL A 36 -17.11 4.20 9.00
C VAL A 36 -15.79 3.73 8.37
N PRO A 37 -15.50 4.05 7.10
CA PRO A 37 -14.31 3.56 6.43
C PRO A 37 -13.01 4.10 7.03
N CYS A 38 -12.98 5.38 7.36
CA CYS A 38 -11.81 6.14 7.73
C CYS A 38 -12.09 6.91 9.01
N GLY A 39 -11.12 6.95 9.93
CA GLY A 39 -11.18 7.73 11.17
C GLY A 39 -10.43 9.05 11.03
N GLU A 40 -9.85 9.51 12.13
CA GLU A 40 -9.10 10.78 12.18
C GLU A 40 -7.89 10.82 11.25
N LEU A 41 -7.56 12.03 10.79
CA LEU A 41 -6.41 12.28 9.93
C LEU A 41 -5.08 12.11 10.70
N LYS A 42 -4.14 11.38 10.11
CA LYS A 42 -2.82 11.09 10.66
C LYS A 42 -1.78 12.03 10.06
N LYS A 43 -1.40 13.05 10.84
CA LYS A 43 -0.41 14.06 10.42
C LYS A 43 0.93 13.43 10.05
N GLU A 44 1.59 12.77 11.01
CA GLU A 44 2.96 12.28 10.82
C GLU A 44 3.05 11.04 9.94
N LYS A 45 2.22 10.02 10.20
CA LYS A 45 2.31 8.73 9.49
C LYS A 45 1.50 8.70 8.18
N GLY A 46 0.65 9.68 7.96
CA GLY A 46 -0.21 9.81 6.78
C GLY A 46 0.26 10.97 5.90
N ILE A 47 -0.11 12.20 6.28
CA ILE A 47 0.16 13.41 5.48
C ILE A 47 1.64 13.62 5.23
N HIS A 48 2.51 13.56 6.25
CA HIS A 48 3.95 13.81 6.00
C HIS A 48 4.56 12.79 5.03
N ARG A 49 4.09 11.53 5.03
CA ARG A 49 4.59 10.51 4.11
C ARG A 49 4.07 10.70 2.69
N LEU A 50 2.80 11.12 2.58
CA LEU A 50 2.20 11.49 1.31
C LEU A 50 2.96 12.68 0.69
N GLU A 51 3.15 13.75 1.46
CA GLU A 51 3.91 14.93 1.04
C GLU A 51 5.37 14.58 0.73
N ALA A 52 5.98 13.63 1.47
CA ALA A 52 7.32 13.15 1.16
C ALA A 52 7.39 12.46 -0.22
N MET A 53 6.33 11.75 -0.65
CA MET A 53 6.27 11.20 -2.01
C MET A 53 6.17 12.32 -3.05
N LEU A 54 5.29 13.31 -2.84
CA LEU A 54 5.15 14.46 -3.75
C LEU A 54 6.47 15.21 -3.86
N TYR A 55 7.13 15.48 -2.73
CA TYR A 55 8.44 16.10 -2.68
C TYR A 55 9.50 15.28 -3.43
N ALA A 56 9.55 13.95 -3.23
CA ALA A 56 10.51 13.09 -3.91
C ALA A 56 10.31 13.10 -5.43
N ILE A 57 9.06 13.09 -5.91
CA ILE A 57 8.73 13.17 -7.33
C ILE A 57 9.15 14.52 -7.90
N ASP A 58 8.91 15.60 -7.17
CA ASP A 58 9.38 16.94 -7.54
C ASP A 58 10.91 17.02 -7.65
N GLN A 59 11.65 16.35 -6.77
CA GLN A 59 13.11 16.30 -6.85
C GLN A 59 13.56 15.49 -8.07
N ILE A 60 12.97 14.32 -8.30
CA ILE A 60 13.32 13.45 -9.44
C ILE A 60 13.06 14.17 -10.76
N ASN A 61 11.90 14.79 -10.93
CA ASN A 61 11.55 15.51 -12.16
C ASN A 61 12.43 16.75 -12.43
N LYS A 62 13.14 17.26 -11.41
CA LYS A 62 14.08 18.39 -11.55
C LYS A 62 15.53 17.94 -11.75
N ASP A 63 15.81 16.66 -11.56
CA ASP A 63 17.16 16.10 -11.67
C ASP A 63 17.46 15.76 -13.15
N PRO A 64 18.41 16.45 -13.81
CA PRO A 64 18.74 16.17 -15.20
C PRO A 64 19.47 14.83 -15.39
N ASP A 65 20.05 14.25 -14.33
CA ASP A 65 20.83 13.02 -14.39
C ASP A 65 19.97 11.76 -14.16
N LEU A 66 18.73 11.93 -13.67
CA LEU A 66 17.79 10.85 -13.39
C LEU A 66 16.51 11.00 -14.23
N LEU A 67 16.27 10.06 -15.14
CA LEU A 67 15.09 10.03 -16.02
C LEU A 67 14.97 11.29 -16.94
N ALA A 68 16.09 11.70 -17.55
CA ALA A 68 16.09 12.81 -18.50
C ALA A 68 15.01 12.66 -19.58
N ASN A 69 14.20 13.71 -19.76
CA ASN A 69 13.05 13.78 -20.70
C ASN A 69 11.86 12.87 -20.38
N VAL A 70 11.75 12.34 -19.17
CA VAL A 70 10.59 11.57 -18.70
C VAL A 70 10.08 12.20 -17.42
N THR A 71 8.79 12.54 -17.38
CA THR A 71 8.14 13.07 -16.18
C THR A 71 7.44 11.96 -15.41
N LEU A 72 7.69 11.91 -14.11
CA LEU A 72 6.95 11.07 -13.19
C LEU A 72 5.71 11.81 -12.70
N GLY A 73 4.55 11.19 -12.90
CA GLY A 73 3.30 11.55 -12.26
C GLY A 73 2.98 10.60 -11.11
N VAL A 74 1.93 10.92 -10.35
CA VAL A 74 1.47 10.08 -9.25
C VAL A 74 -0.03 9.95 -9.20
N ARG A 75 -0.48 8.84 -8.63
CA ARG A 75 -1.85 8.66 -8.17
C ARG A 75 -1.85 8.07 -6.76
N ILE A 76 -2.18 8.90 -5.79
CA ILE A 76 -2.11 8.54 -4.37
C ILE A 76 -3.51 8.22 -3.84
N LEU A 77 -3.62 7.09 -3.15
CA LEU A 77 -4.84 6.60 -2.51
C LEU A 77 -4.64 6.51 -0.99
N ASP A 78 -5.71 6.78 -0.26
CA ASP A 78 -5.74 6.54 1.18
C ASP A 78 -6.05 5.07 1.46
N THR A 79 -5.29 4.48 2.39
CA THR A 79 -5.53 3.12 2.89
C THR A 79 -6.45 3.10 4.09
N CYS A 80 -6.70 4.24 4.73
CA CYS A 80 -7.45 4.40 5.99
C CYS A 80 -6.99 3.44 7.09
N SER A 81 -5.72 3.03 7.05
CA SER A 81 -5.15 2.01 7.93
C SER A 81 -5.99 0.72 8.00
N ARG A 82 -6.72 0.38 6.92
CA ARG A 82 -7.62 -0.76 6.84
C ARG A 82 -7.41 -1.53 5.53
N ASP A 83 -7.09 -2.80 5.68
CA ASP A 83 -6.78 -3.73 4.59
C ASP A 83 -7.90 -3.87 3.55
N THR A 84 -9.14 -4.08 3.96
CA THR A 84 -10.29 -4.21 3.04
C THR A 84 -10.59 -2.93 2.25
N TYR A 85 -10.46 -1.76 2.90
CA TYR A 85 -10.64 -0.48 2.22
C TYR A 85 -9.51 -0.23 1.23
N ALA A 86 -8.26 -0.45 1.64
CA ALA A 86 -7.11 -0.30 0.77
C ALA A 86 -7.15 -1.25 -0.44
N LEU A 87 -7.66 -2.48 -0.26
CA LEU A 87 -7.89 -3.44 -1.34
C LEU A 87 -8.88 -2.88 -2.37
N GLU A 88 -10.03 -2.38 -1.91
CA GLU A 88 -11.06 -1.76 -2.75
C GLU A 88 -10.49 -0.57 -3.53
N GLN A 89 -9.75 0.32 -2.86
CA GLN A 89 -9.10 1.45 -3.53
C GLN A 89 -8.05 0.98 -4.56
N SER A 90 -7.28 -0.05 -4.23
CA SER A 90 -6.21 -0.58 -5.10
C SER A 90 -6.74 -1.24 -6.37
N LEU A 91 -8.00 -1.68 -6.41
CA LEU A 91 -8.64 -2.12 -7.67
C LEU A 91 -8.61 -1.03 -8.74
N THR A 92 -8.60 0.24 -8.32
CA THR A 92 -8.53 1.35 -9.28
C THR A 92 -7.17 1.50 -9.95
N PHE A 93 -6.10 0.89 -9.42
CA PHE A 93 -4.77 0.88 -10.07
C PHE A 93 -4.72 -0.10 -11.25
N VAL A 94 -5.55 -1.14 -11.24
CA VAL A 94 -5.57 -2.17 -12.30
C VAL A 94 -6.65 -1.91 -13.35
N GLN A 95 -7.53 -0.92 -13.14
CA GLN A 95 -8.62 -0.60 -14.06
C GLN A 95 -8.16 -0.33 -15.50
N ALA A 96 -6.99 0.29 -15.69
CA ALA A 96 -6.43 0.55 -17.02
C ALA A 96 -6.02 -0.71 -17.78
N LEU A 97 -5.80 -1.83 -17.06
CA LEU A 97 -5.34 -3.10 -17.60
C LEU A 97 -6.49 -4.08 -17.83
N ILE A 98 -7.71 -3.73 -17.40
CA ILE A 98 -8.92 -4.50 -17.65
C ILE A 98 -9.52 -3.98 -18.94
N GLU A 99 -9.46 -4.77 -20.01
CA GLU A 99 -10.11 -4.45 -21.28
C GLU A 99 -11.61 -4.22 -21.05
N LYS A 100 -12.08 -3.01 -21.36
CA LYS A 100 -13.51 -2.74 -21.46
C LYS A 100 -13.90 -2.88 -22.91
N ASP A 101 -14.68 -3.90 -23.22
CA ASP A 101 -15.37 -3.98 -24.49
C ASP A 101 -16.43 -2.87 -24.53
N GLY A 102 -16.12 -1.78 -25.24
CA GLY A 102 -16.98 -0.61 -25.38
C GLY A 102 -17.93 -0.69 -26.58
N SER A 103 -17.91 -1.82 -27.31
CA SER A 103 -18.67 -1.97 -28.57
C SER A 103 -20.19 -1.92 -28.37
N ASP A 104 -20.67 -2.29 -27.18
CA ASP A 104 -22.09 -2.30 -26.83
C ASP A 104 -22.62 -0.99 -26.20
N VAL A 105 -21.75 -0.03 -25.91
CA VAL A 105 -22.15 1.23 -25.26
C VAL A 105 -22.47 2.28 -26.32
N LYS A 106 -23.73 2.71 -26.37
CA LYS A 106 -24.18 3.80 -27.25
C LYS A 106 -24.79 4.91 -26.41
N CYS A 107 -24.40 6.16 -26.65
CA CYS A 107 -25.04 7.30 -26.01
C CYS A 107 -26.47 7.46 -26.56
N ALA A 108 -27.38 7.99 -25.73
CA ALA A 108 -28.79 8.15 -26.09
C ALA A 108 -29.02 9.06 -27.31
N ASN A 109 -28.05 9.92 -27.61
CA ASN A 109 -28.00 10.81 -28.76
C ASN A 109 -27.33 10.20 -30.01
N GLY A 110 -26.86 8.95 -29.94
CA GLY A 110 -26.19 8.25 -31.04
C GLY A 110 -24.71 8.58 -31.21
N ASP A 111 -24.16 9.47 -30.39
CA ASP A 111 -22.73 9.78 -30.41
C ASP A 111 -21.88 8.63 -29.86
N PRO A 112 -20.62 8.50 -30.30
CA PRO A 112 -19.70 7.54 -29.72
C PRO A 112 -19.45 7.88 -28.24
N PRO A 113 -19.45 6.88 -27.34
CA PRO A 113 -19.15 7.10 -25.93
C PRO A 113 -17.72 7.64 -25.73
N ILE A 114 -17.60 8.65 -24.88
CA ILE A 114 -16.29 9.15 -24.44
C ILE A 114 -15.83 8.27 -23.27
N PHE A 115 -14.85 7.39 -23.53
CA PHE A 115 -14.19 6.63 -22.48
C PHE A 115 -12.94 7.39 -22.01
N THR A 116 -12.96 7.92 -20.79
CA THR A 116 -11.74 8.36 -20.13
C THR A 116 -10.88 7.13 -19.85
N LYS A 117 -9.72 7.01 -20.51
CA LYS A 117 -8.78 5.93 -20.22
C LYS A 117 -8.28 6.09 -18.78
N PRO A 118 -8.39 5.06 -17.93
CA PRO A 118 -7.84 5.15 -16.58
C PRO A 118 -6.33 5.29 -16.63
N ASP A 119 -5.75 5.95 -15.62
CA ASP A 119 -4.30 6.09 -15.49
C ASP A 119 -3.65 4.71 -15.41
N LYS A 120 -2.68 4.45 -16.29
CA LYS A 120 -1.90 3.21 -16.24
C LYS A 120 -0.84 3.32 -15.15
N ILE A 121 -1.04 2.59 -14.07
CA ILE A 121 -0.09 2.54 -12.96
C ILE A 121 1.07 1.61 -13.31
N THR A 122 2.29 2.15 -13.25
CA THR A 122 3.51 1.40 -13.63
C THR A 122 4.11 0.65 -12.44
N GLY A 123 3.95 1.17 -11.24
CA GLY A 123 4.41 0.56 -9.99
C GLY A 123 3.74 1.25 -8.81
N VAL A 124 3.71 0.60 -7.65
CA VAL A 124 3.06 1.10 -6.44
C VAL A 124 4.06 1.26 -5.30
N ILE A 125 4.08 2.44 -4.69
CA ILE A 125 4.83 2.73 -3.47
C ILE A 125 3.90 2.59 -2.26
N GLY A 126 4.27 1.74 -1.31
CA GLY A 126 3.47 1.38 -0.15
C GLY A 126 3.05 -0.09 -0.14
N ALA A 127 2.10 -0.51 0.69
CA ALA A 127 1.49 0.27 1.75
C ALA A 127 2.38 0.29 3.01
N ALA A 128 1.90 0.96 4.07
CA ALA A 128 2.61 1.04 5.34
C ALA A 128 2.43 -0.22 6.20
N ALA A 129 1.18 -0.58 6.51
CA ALA A 129 0.88 -1.73 7.37
C ALA A 129 1.05 -3.05 6.59
N SER A 130 1.66 -4.05 7.23
CA SER A 130 1.96 -5.33 6.58
C SER A 130 0.71 -6.04 6.05
N SER A 131 -0.38 -6.10 6.83
CA SER A 131 -1.65 -6.70 6.39
C SER A 131 -2.22 -6.00 5.15
N VAL A 132 -2.10 -4.67 5.07
CA VAL A 132 -2.52 -3.89 3.90
C VAL A 132 -1.65 -4.24 2.70
N SER A 133 -0.32 -4.25 2.86
CA SER A 133 0.59 -4.59 1.77
C SER A 133 0.36 -6.00 1.25
N ILE A 134 0.08 -6.97 2.11
CA ILE A 134 -0.27 -8.35 1.72
C ILE A 134 -1.54 -8.37 0.86
N MET A 135 -2.61 -7.70 1.29
CA MET A 135 -3.86 -7.63 0.54
C MET A 135 -3.66 -7.00 -0.84
N VAL A 136 -2.93 -5.90 -0.90
CA VAL A 136 -2.66 -5.19 -2.16
C VAL A 136 -1.75 -6.00 -3.09
N ALA A 137 -0.69 -6.60 -2.57
CA ALA A 137 0.25 -7.41 -3.35
C ALA A 137 -0.43 -8.58 -4.06
N ASN A 138 -1.42 -9.21 -3.41
CA ASN A 138 -2.19 -10.30 -3.99
C ASN A 138 -2.99 -9.89 -5.24
N ILE A 139 -3.40 -8.62 -5.35
CA ILE A 139 -4.04 -8.10 -6.58
C ILE A 139 -2.99 -7.67 -7.58
N LEU A 140 -2.02 -6.86 -7.16
CA LEU A 140 -1.04 -6.25 -8.07
C LEU A 140 -0.22 -7.30 -8.83
N ARG A 141 0.09 -8.44 -8.20
CA ARG A 141 0.82 -9.54 -8.85
C ARG A 141 0.08 -10.14 -10.04
N LEU A 142 -1.25 -10.17 -10.02
CA LEU A 142 -2.07 -10.70 -11.14
C LEU A 142 -1.89 -9.86 -12.41
N PHE A 143 -1.60 -8.57 -12.22
CA PHE A 143 -1.39 -7.59 -13.28
C PHE A 143 0.10 -7.24 -13.48
N LYS A 144 1.00 -7.96 -12.80
CA LYS A 144 2.46 -7.76 -12.86
C LYS A 144 2.88 -6.33 -12.52
N ILE A 145 2.18 -5.69 -11.59
CA ILE A 145 2.53 -4.34 -11.11
C ILE A 145 3.45 -4.51 -9.89
N PRO A 146 4.71 -4.05 -9.96
CA PRO A 146 5.63 -4.11 -8.84
C PRO A 146 5.17 -3.19 -7.69
N GLN A 147 5.31 -3.67 -6.47
CA GLN A 147 5.01 -2.94 -5.25
C GLN A 147 6.25 -2.82 -4.38
N ILE A 148 6.62 -1.60 -3.98
CA ILE A 148 7.74 -1.32 -3.08
C ILE A 148 7.21 -0.68 -1.80
N SER A 149 7.26 -1.41 -0.68
CA SER A 149 6.86 -0.88 0.62
C SER A 149 8.00 -0.14 1.32
N TYR A 150 7.63 0.95 1.99
CA TYR A 150 8.52 1.74 2.85
C TYR A 150 8.41 1.39 4.35
N ALA A 151 7.49 0.51 4.75
CA ALA A 151 7.25 0.23 6.17
C ALA A 151 6.66 -1.15 6.52
N SER A 152 6.31 -1.99 5.55
CA SER A 152 5.77 -3.33 5.84
C SER A 152 6.88 -4.34 6.09
N THR A 153 6.98 -4.79 7.33
CA THR A 153 8.11 -5.59 7.82
C THR A 153 7.75 -7.03 8.17
N ALA A 154 6.49 -7.46 7.98
CA ALA A 154 6.09 -8.85 8.28
C ALA A 154 7.01 -9.86 7.56
N PRO A 155 7.51 -10.90 8.24
CA PRO A 155 8.42 -11.88 7.66
C PRO A 155 7.88 -12.57 6.41
N GLU A 156 6.57 -12.89 6.38
CA GLU A 156 5.95 -13.61 5.26
C GLU A 156 6.04 -12.89 3.91
N LEU A 157 6.14 -11.56 3.91
CA LEU A 157 6.31 -10.76 2.68
C LEU A 157 7.65 -11.01 1.98
N SER A 158 8.54 -11.79 2.60
CA SER A 158 9.82 -12.24 2.01
C SER A 158 9.68 -13.52 1.18
N ASP A 159 8.51 -14.18 1.19
CA ASP A 159 8.25 -15.37 0.38
C ASP A 159 8.02 -14.97 -1.09
N ASN A 160 9.09 -15.02 -1.89
CA ASN A 160 9.05 -14.69 -3.32
C ASN A 160 8.23 -15.68 -4.16
N THR A 161 7.84 -16.83 -3.64
CA THR A 161 6.92 -17.74 -4.35
C THR A 161 5.47 -17.22 -4.31
N ARG A 162 5.14 -16.48 -3.24
CA ARG A 162 3.82 -15.91 -3.00
C ARG A 162 3.74 -14.43 -3.35
N TYR A 163 4.81 -13.67 -3.16
CA TYR A 163 4.86 -12.21 -3.34
C TYR A 163 5.97 -11.82 -4.33
N ASP A 164 5.97 -12.44 -5.51
CA ASP A 164 6.93 -12.27 -6.61
C ASP A 164 7.09 -10.84 -7.15
N PHE A 165 6.08 -9.99 -6.99
CA PHE A 165 6.11 -8.56 -7.36
C PHE A 165 6.24 -7.60 -6.17
N PHE A 166 6.49 -8.13 -4.97
CA PHE A 166 6.68 -7.30 -3.78
C PHE A 166 8.15 -7.08 -3.46
N SER A 167 8.49 -5.89 -3.00
CA SER A 167 9.79 -5.53 -2.48
C SER A 167 9.63 -4.51 -1.36
N ARG A 168 10.68 -4.30 -0.57
CA ARG A 168 10.68 -3.29 0.49
C ARG A 168 12.09 -2.77 0.74
N VAL A 169 12.16 -1.54 1.23
CA VAL A 169 13.43 -0.87 1.60
C VAL A 169 13.74 -0.97 3.10
N VAL A 170 12.97 -1.77 3.84
CA VAL A 170 13.12 -2.00 5.28
C VAL A 170 13.32 -3.49 5.58
N PRO A 171 14.08 -3.86 6.63
CA PRO A 171 14.31 -5.27 6.96
C PRO A 171 13.04 -5.96 7.51
N PRO A 172 12.91 -7.29 7.37
CA PRO A 172 11.86 -8.06 8.05
C PRO A 172 11.99 -8.03 9.57
N ASP A 173 10.86 -8.23 10.26
CA ASP A 173 10.80 -8.38 11.72
C ASP A 173 11.55 -9.62 12.24
N SER A 174 11.92 -10.57 11.38
CA SER A 174 12.76 -11.71 11.78
C SER A 174 14.13 -11.26 12.31
N TYR A 175 14.70 -10.19 11.74
CA TYR A 175 15.94 -9.59 12.26
C TYR A 175 15.71 -8.91 13.61
N GLN A 176 14.55 -8.26 13.80
CA GLN A 176 14.20 -7.66 15.08
C GLN A 176 13.97 -8.75 16.15
N ALA A 177 13.31 -9.85 15.78
CA ALA A 177 13.09 -10.99 16.66
C ALA A 177 14.42 -11.61 17.10
N GLN A 178 15.38 -11.78 16.18
CA GLN A 178 16.73 -12.23 16.52
C GLN A 178 17.40 -11.31 17.54
N ALA A 179 17.40 -9.99 17.28
CA ALA A 179 17.99 -9.03 18.20
C ALA A 179 17.33 -9.04 19.58
N MET A 180 16.01 -9.26 19.66
CA MET A 180 15.29 -9.41 20.92
C MET A 180 15.73 -10.69 21.67
N VAL A 181 15.91 -11.81 20.97
CA VAL A 181 16.42 -13.04 21.58
C VAL A 181 17.84 -12.82 22.11
N ASP A 182 18.71 -12.18 21.34
CA ASP A 182 20.09 -11.90 21.75
C ASP A 182 20.13 -11.08 23.05
N ILE A 183 19.23 -10.08 23.19
CA ILE A 183 19.08 -9.28 24.42
C ILE A 183 18.61 -10.13 25.60
N VAL A 184 17.57 -10.95 25.40
CA VAL A 184 16.99 -11.83 26.44
C VAL A 184 18.05 -12.81 26.95
N THR A 185 18.81 -13.40 26.03
CA THR A 185 19.92 -14.32 26.33
C THR A 185 21.05 -13.60 27.08
N ALA A 186 21.46 -12.41 26.62
CA ALA A 186 22.51 -11.63 27.28
C ALA A 186 22.15 -11.20 28.72
N LEU A 187 20.85 -11.03 29.00
CA LEU A 187 20.35 -10.68 30.33
C LEU A 187 20.07 -11.89 31.24
N GLY A 188 20.23 -13.11 30.73
CA GLY A 188 19.96 -14.35 31.48
C GLY A 188 18.48 -14.53 31.83
N TRP A 189 17.57 -14.05 30.99
CA TRP A 189 16.13 -14.19 31.20
C TRP A 189 15.62 -15.53 30.66
N ASN A 190 15.24 -16.42 31.58
CA ASN A 190 14.88 -17.80 31.24
C ASN A 190 13.37 -18.05 31.14
N TYR A 191 12.55 -17.04 31.45
CA TYR A 191 11.09 -17.11 31.40
C TYR A 191 10.51 -15.76 31.00
N VAL A 192 9.96 -15.67 29.79
CA VAL A 192 9.43 -14.44 29.20
C VAL A 192 8.02 -14.67 28.66
N SER A 193 7.20 -13.61 28.69
CA SER A 193 5.85 -13.61 28.09
C SER A 193 5.85 -12.72 26.85
N THR A 194 5.19 -13.16 25.79
CA THR A 194 5.05 -12.41 24.54
C THR A 194 3.62 -11.89 24.37
N LEU A 195 3.47 -10.67 23.84
CA LEU A 195 2.20 -10.08 23.45
C LEU A 195 2.31 -9.57 22.02
N ALA A 196 1.31 -9.87 21.19
CA ALA A 196 1.25 -9.45 19.80
C ALA A 196 0.05 -8.54 19.55
N SER A 197 0.22 -7.56 18.66
CA SER A 197 -0.93 -6.94 18.00
C SER A 197 -1.55 -7.92 17.02
N GLU A 198 -2.88 -7.91 16.92
CA GLU A 198 -3.62 -8.73 15.96
C GLU A 198 -3.16 -8.45 14.52
N GLY A 199 -2.99 -9.52 13.75
CA GLY A 199 -2.59 -9.48 12.35
C GLY A 199 -1.12 -9.81 12.10
N ASN A 200 -0.81 -9.95 10.81
CA ASN A 200 0.43 -10.57 10.31
C ASN A 200 1.74 -9.94 10.81
N TYR A 201 1.74 -8.65 11.16
CA TYR A 201 2.93 -8.02 11.73
C TYR A 201 3.23 -8.54 13.14
N GLY A 202 2.26 -8.48 14.05
CA GLY A 202 2.48 -8.85 15.46
C GLY A 202 2.60 -10.36 15.64
N GLU A 203 1.73 -11.12 14.99
CA GLU A 203 1.69 -12.58 15.11
C GLU A 203 2.95 -13.23 14.54
N SER A 204 3.35 -12.89 13.31
CA SER A 204 4.56 -13.45 12.71
C SER A 204 5.84 -12.99 13.40
N GLY A 205 5.86 -11.79 13.99
CA GLY A 205 6.99 -11.33 14.81
C GLY A 205 7.18 -12.15 16.09
N VAL A 206 6.08 -12.42 16.81
CA VAL A 206 6.11 -13.27 18.01
C VAL A 206 6.42 -14.73 17.67
N GLU A 207 5.91 -15.23 16.54
CA GLU A 207 6.23 -16.56 16.05
C GLU A 207 7.74 -16.68 15.75
N ALA A 208 8.32 -15.72 15.03
CA ALA A 208 9.75 -15.67 14.75
C ALA A 208 10.59 -15.63 16.04
N PHE A 209 10.21 -14.78 17.01
CA PHE A 209 10.89 -14.73 18.32
C PHE A 209 10.81 -16.07 19.06
N THR A 210 9.65 -16.70 19.04
CA THR A 210 9.42 -17.99 19.70
C THR A 210 10.24 -19.11 19.05
N GLN A 211 10.36 -19.10 17.73
CA GLN A 211 11.14 -20.08 16.98
C GLN A 211 12.64 -19.91 17.28
N ILE A 212 13.17 -18.70 17.16
CA ILE A 212 14.59 -18.40 17.38
C ILE A 212 15.00 -18.69 18.84
N SER A 213 14.16 -18.34 19.81
CA SER A 213 14.46 -18.60 21.23
C SER A 213 14.55 -20.09 21.56
N ARG A 214 13.86 -20.97 20.82
CA ARG A 214 13.98 -22.42 21.00
C ARG A 214 15.26 -23.01 20.40
N GLU A 215 15.85 -22.34 19.42
CA GLU A 215 17.08 -22.77 18.74
C GLU A 215 18.35 -22.32 19.48
N THR A 216 18.22 -21.32 20.36
CA THR A 216 19.35 -20.67 21.07
C THR A 216 19.57 -21.24 22.49
N VAL A 217 18.71 -22.14 22.96
CA VAL A 217 18.80 -22.81 24.28
C VAL A 217 19.44 -24.18 24.16
#